data_AF-A0A3N4KKU5-F1
#
_entry.id   AF-A0A3N4KKU5-F1
#
_cell.length_a   1.000
_cell.length_b   1.000
_cell.length_c   1.000
_cell.angle_alpha   90.00
_cell.angle_beta   90.00
_cell.angle_gamma   90.00
#
_symmetry.space_group_name_H-M   'P 1'
#
loop_
_entity.id
_entity.type
_entity.pdbx_description
1 polymer ?
#
loop_
_entity_poly.entity_id
_entity_poly.type
_entity_poly.pdbx_seq_one_letter_code
_entity_poly.pdbx_strand_id
1 'polypeptide(L)'
;CLTHNIIPLCLPAHSTAPLDVCLFGPLQRNYGDVLDDWLQDGNAGIHKGTFYSYNNPNPIPKTRILTETSHTLKKNIQSAFAATGIILLNPRAVLQQ
;
A
#
# COMPACT_ATOMS: atom_id res chain seq x y z
N CYS A 1 22.13 -10.55 0.15
CA CYS A 1 21.27 -11.69 -0.25
C CYS A 1 21.92 -13.04 0.03
N LEU A 2 23.09 -13.34 -0.56
CA LEU A 2 23.78 -14.63 -0.40
C LEU A 2 24.11 -14.97 1.07
N THR A 3 24.59 -14.00 1.84
CA THR A 3 24.92 -14.16 3.27
C THR A 3 23.70 -14.40 4.18
N HIS A 4 22.49 -14.16 3.66
CA HIS A 4 21.25 -14.25 4.43
C HIS A 4 20.28 -15.28 3.80
N ASN A 5 20.74 -16.11 2.87
CA ASN A 5 19.93 -17.11 2.16
C ASN A 5 18.68 -16.51 1.48
N ILE A 6 18.77 -15.27 1.01
CA ILE A 6 17.69 -14.60 0.28
C ILE A 6 17.85 -14.92 -1.21
N ILE A 7 16.84 -15.56 -1.80
CA ILE A 7 16.76 -15.83 -3.24
C ILE A 7 16.11 -14.61 -3.91
N PRO A 8 16.84 -13.85 -4.76
CA PRO A 8 16.26 -12.73 -5.48
C PRO A 8 15.31 -13.24 -6.58
N LEU A 9 14.08 -12.73 -6.59
CA LEU A 9 13.16 -12.92 -7.71
C LEU A 9 13.42 -11.84 -8.75
N CYS A 10 13.97 -12.23 -9.90
CA CYS A 10 14.18 -11.31 -11.02
C CYS A 10 12.89 -11.20 -11.82
N LEU A 11 12.19 -10.07 -11.69
CA LEU A 11 11.01 -9.77 -12.50
C LEU A 11 11.45 -9.12 -13.83
N PRO A 12 10.76 -9.41 -14.95
CA PRO A 12 10.98 -8.69 -16.20
C PRO A 12 10.79 -7.17 -16.02
N ALA A 13 11.44 -6.38 -16.88
CA ALA A 13 11.18 -4.94 -16.95
C ALA A 13 9.68 -4.69 -17.16
N HIS A 14 9.15 -3.66 -16.50
CA HIS A 14 7.73 -3.28 -16.53
C HIS A 14 6.76 -4.31 -15.92
N SER A 15 7.26 -5.26 -15.12
CA SER A 15 6.38 -6.12 -14.33
C SER A 15 5.88 -5.41 -13.09
N THR A 16 4.61 -5.59 -12.77
CA THR A 16 4.01 -5.08 -11.52
C THR A 16 4.34 -6.02 -10.38
N ALA A 17 4.93 -5.52 -9.29
CA ALA A 17 5.19 -6.32 -8.11
C ALA A 17 3.91 -6.48 -7.27
N PRO A 18 3.76 -7.56 -6.49
CA PRO A 18 2.61 -7.72 -5.59
C PRO A 18 2.45 -6.56 -4.62
N LEU A 19 3.56 -5.92 -4.21
CA LEU A 19 3.57 -4.75 -3.35
C LEU A 19 2.89 -3.53 -4.01
N ASP A 20 3.16 -3.33 -5.30
CA ASP A 20 2.57 -2.23 -6.07
C ASP A 20 1.04 -2.38 -6.14
N VAL A 21 0.55 -3.62 -6.30
CA VAL A 21 -0.88 -3.92 -6.37
C VAL A 21 -1.54 -3.96 -4.99
N CYS A 22 -0.90 -4.54 -3.97
CA CYS A 22 -1.56 -4.77 -2.67
C CYS A 22 -1.56 -3.54 -1.77
N LEU A 23 -0.53 -2.70 -1.87
CA LEU A 23 -0.30 -1.60 -0.94
C LEU A 23 -0.33 -0.26 -1.67
N PHE A 24 0.53 -0.06 -2.67
CA PHE A 24 0.69 1.28 -3.26
C PHE A 24 -0.52 1.72 -4.11
N GLY A 25 -1.11 0.84 -4.90
CA GLY A 25 -2.33 1.14 -5.65
C GLY A 25 -3.50 1.54 -4.74
N PRO A 26 -3.87 0.71 -3.75
CA PRO A 26 -4.89 1.04 -2.76
C PRO A 26 -4.55 2.29 -1.94
N LEU A 27 -3.30 2.47 -1.53
CA LEU A 27 -2.86 3.66 -0.79
C LEU A 27 -3.03 4.92 -1.63
N GLN A 28 -2.62 4.90 -2.90
CA GLN A 28 -2.77 6.02 -3.82
C GLN A 28 -4.25 6.37 -4.04
N ARG A 29 -5.11 5.35 -4.23
CA ARG A 29 -6.56 5.56 -4.39
C ARG A 29 -7.17 6.19 -3.15
N ASN A 30 -6.98 5.57 -1.99
CA ASN A 30 -7.51 6.10 -0.73
C ASN A 30 -6.96 7.50 -0.44
N TYR A 31 -5.69 7.76 -0.78
CA TYR A 31 -5.11 9.10 -0.68
C TYR A 31 -5.80 10.12 -1.56
N GLY A 32 -6.13 9.77 -2.80
CA GLY A 32 -6.97 10.59 -3.68
C GLY A 32 -8.32 10.91 -3.05
N ASP A 33 -9.03 9.89 -2.56
CA ASP A 33 -10.37 10.07 -1.95
C ASP A 33 -10.31 11.05 -0.75
N VAL A 34 -9.33 10.89 0.16
CA VAL A 34 -9.22 11.80 1.32
C VAL A 34 -8.70 13.19 0.92
N LEU A 35 -7.94 13.32 -0.18
CA LEU A 35 -7.58 14.62 -0.73
C LEU A 35 -8.79 15.36 -1.33
N ASP A 36 -9.68 14.63 -2.00
CA ASP A 36 -10.89 15.20 -2.58
C ASP A 36 -11.80 15.74 -1.47
N ASP A 37 -12.00 14.98 -0.39
CA ASP A 37 -12.72 15.44 0.81
C ASP A 37 -12.04 16.69 1.43
N TRP A 38 -10.72 16.67 1.55
CA TRP A 38 -9.94 17.78 2.10
C TRP A 38 -10.11 19.08 1.29
N LEU A 39 -10.13 18.97 -0.03
CA LEU A 39 -10.37 20.09 -0.94
C LEU A 39 -11.82 20.59 -0.86
N GLN A 40 -12.81 19.67 -0.76
CA GLN A 40 -14.22 20.02 -0.60
C GLN A 40 -14.50 20.78 0.69
N ASP A 41 -13.76 20.48 1.76
CA ASP A 41 -13.81 21.20 3.04
C ASP A 41 -13.19 22.62 2.97
N GLY A 42 -12.71 23.05 1.78
CA GLY A 42 -12.17 24.39 1.55
C GLY A 42 -10.69 24.55 1.88
N ASN A 43 -9.98 23.46 2.17
CA ASN A 43 -8.55 23.52 2.45
C ASN A 43 -7.73 23.64 1.15
N ALA A 44 -6.72 24.52 1.14
CA ALA A 44 -5.89 24.77 -0.04
C ALA A 44 -4.49 24.15 0.10
N GLY A 45 -4.25 23.09 -0.66
CA GLY A 45 -2.94 22.46 -0.83
C GLY A 45 -2.43 21.66 0.37
N ILE A 46 -1.42 20.81 0.12
CA ILE A 46 -0.68 20.09 1.16
C ILE A 46 0.76 20.59 1.15
N HIS A 47 1.24 20.97 2.33
CA HIS A 47 2.59 21.47 2.52
C HIS A 47 3.45 20.33 3.07
N LYS A 48 4.75 20.34 2.77
CA LYS A 48 5.68 19.31 3.27
C LYS A 48 5.61 19.15 4.79
N GLY A 49 5.43 20.25 5.53
CA GLY A 49 5.32 20.25 6.99
C GLY A 49 3.98 19.68 7.51
N THR A 50 2.92 19.71 6.71
CA THR A 50 1.62 19.16 7.09
C THR A 50 1.47 17.70 6.67
N PHE A 51 2.18 17.26 5.62
CA PHE A 51 2.11 15.92 5.02
C PHE A 51 2.23 14.74 6.00
N TYR A 52 3.07 14.84 7.03
CA TYR A 52 3.28 13.77 8.03
C TYR A 52 2.88 14.14 9.46
N SER A 53 2.25 15.31 9.67
CA SER A 53 1.97 15.77 11.03
C SER A 53 0.85 14.94 11.67
N TYR A 54 1.20 14.18 12.71
CA TYR A 54 0.26 13.38 13.52
C TYR A 54 -0.77 14.25 14.27
N ASN A 55 -0.39 15.49 14.61
CA ASN A 55 -1.20 16.41 15.41
C ASN A 55 -2.11 17.33 14.57
N ASN A 56 -2.16 17.12 13.25
CA ASN A 56 -2.94 17.94 12.32
C ASN A 56 -4.06 17.04 11.74
N PRO A 57 -5.28 17.55 11.42
CA PRO A 57 -6.33 16.83 10.68
C PRO A 57 -5.95 16.38 9.25
N ASN A 58 -4.69 16.06 9.00
CA ASN A 58 -4.13 15.75 7.69
C ASN A 58 -4.67 14.41 7.15
N PRO A 59 -4.86 14.25 5.83
CA PRO A 59 -5.46 13.07 5.22
C PRO A 59 -4.63 11.79 5.35
N ILE A 60 -3.31 11.87 5.54
CA ILE A 60 -2.42 10.70 5.41
C ILE A 60 -2.60 9.63 6.51
N PRO A 61 -2.66 9.97 7.81
CA PRO A 61 -2.97 8.99 8.85
C PRO A 61 -4.27 8.22 8.57
N LYS A 62 -5.31 8.90 8.05
CA LYS A 62 -6.57 8.25 7.65
C LYS A 62 -6.36 7.27 6.49
N THR A 63 -5.61 7.67 5.47
CA THR A 63 -5.36 6.82 4.28
C THR A 63 -4.56 5.57 4.62
N ARG A 64 -3.60 5.67 5.54
CA ARG A 64 -2.84 4.52 6.05
C ARG A 64 -3.74 3.57 6.82
N ILE A 65 -4.60 4.07 7.71
CA ILE A 65 -5.54 3.22 8.45
C ILE A 65 -6.49 2.49 7.48
N LEU A 66 -7.05 3.19 6.50
CA LEU A 66 -7.97 2.59 5.52
C LEU A 66 -7.30 1.49 4.69
N THR A 67 -6.01 1.66 4.36
CA THR A 67 -5.27 0.74 3.50
C THR A 67 -4.61 -0.42 4.25
N GLU A 68 -4.07 -0.15 5.44
CA GLU A 68 -3.21 -1.06 6.22
C GLU A 68 -3.99 -1.80 7.32
N THR A 69 -5.32 -1.65 7.40
CA THR A 69 -6.14 -2.47 8.32
C THR A 69 -6.00 -3.95 7.99
N SER A 70 -5.75 -4.78 9.00
CA SER A 70 -5.37 -6.20 8.84
C SER A 70 -6.33 -7.00 7.94
N HIS A 71 -7.63 -6.73 8.00
CA HIS A 71 -8.64 -7.39 7.17
C HIS A 71 -8.58 -6.97 5.69
N THR A 72 -8.41 -5.67 5.41
CA THR A 72 -8.29 -5.13 4.06
C THR A 72 -6.96 -5.55 3.43
N LEU A 73 -5.89 -5.48 4.22
CA LEU A 73 -4.55 -5.85 3.80
C LEU A 73 -4.48 -7.32 3.38
N LYS A 74 -5.07 -8.24 4.14
CA LYS A 74 -5.11 -9.67 3.79
C LYS A 74 -5.81 -9.92 2.44
N LYS A 75 -6.93 -9.24 2.18
CA LYS A 75 -7.65 -9.33 0.90
C LYS A 75 -6.82 -8.76 -0.25
N ASN A 76 -6.18 -7.62 -0.03
CA ASN A 76 -5.33 -6.98 -1.02
C ASN A 76 -4.11 -7.84 -1.36
N ILE A 77 -3.47 -8.46 -0.35
CA ILE A 77 -2.36 -9.40 -0.54
C ILE A 77 -2.82 -10.57 -1.42
N GLN A 78 -3.93 -11.23 -1.07
CA GLN A 78 -4.46 -12.35 -1.85
C GLN A 78 -4.77 -11.97 -3.30
N SER A 79 -5.44 -10.83 -3.50
CA SER A 79 -5.77 -10.32 -4.83
C SER A 79 -4.52 -9.94 -5.63
N ALA A 80 -3.50 -9.36 -5.00
CA ALA A 80 -2.28 -8.95 -5.66
C ALA A 80 -1.44 -10.13 -6.16
N PHE A 81 -1.31 -11.20 -5.36
CA PHE A 81 -0.61 -12.41 -5.81
C PHE A 81 -1.36 -13.06 -6.98
N ALA A 82 -2.70 -13.07 -6.95
CA ALA A 82 -3.50 -13.56 -8.08
C ALA A 82 -3.32 -12.69 -9.33
N ALA A 83 -3.34 -11.36 -9.19
CA ALA A 83 -3.22 -10.41 -10.31
C ALA A 83 -1.83 -10.40 -10.95
N THR A 84 -0.78 -10.63 -10.16
CA THR A 84 0.62 -10.65 -10.64
C THR A 84 1.05 -12.01 -11.18
N GLY A 85 0.22 -13.04 -11.03
CA GLY A 85 0.55 -14.42 -11.43
C GLY A 85 1.65 -15.06 -10.60
N ILE A 86 2.03 -14.46 -9.47
CA ILE A 86 3.09 -14.98 -8.59
C ILE A 86 2.49 -15.99 -7.62
N ILE A 87 3.01 -17.22 -7.65
CA ILE A 87 2.62 -18.29 -6.73
C ILE A 87 3.54 -18.26 -5.51
N LEU A 88 2.94 -18.23 -4.33
CA LEU A 88 3.66 -18.26 -3.06
C LEU A 88 4.27 -19.64 -2.81
N LEU A 89 5.58 -19.69 -2.60
CA LEU A 89 6.29 -20.91 -2.19
C LEU A 89 5.82 -21.40 -0.80
N ASN A 90 5.56 -20.47 0.13
CA ASN A 90 4.98 -20.75 1.44
C ASN A 90 3.82 -19.79 1.72
N PRO A 91 2.57 -20.14 1.32
CA PRO A 91 1.41 -19.28 1.51
C PRO A 91 1.13 -18.92 2.97
N ARG A 92 1.47 -19.82 3.91
CA ARG A 92 1.23 -19.58 5.35
C ARG A 92 2.08 -18.44 5.89
N ALA A 93 3.32 -18.31 5.44
CA ALA A 93 4.23 -17.24 5.88
C ALA A 93 3.75 -15.84 5.46
N VAL A 94 2.89 -15.73 4.44
CA VAL A 94 2.46 -14.45 3.85
C VAL A 94 0.98 -14.15 4.15
N LEU A 95 0.11 -15.16 4.12
CA LEU A 95 -1.34 -14.97 4.28
C LEU A 95 -1.85 -15.02 5.73
N GLN A 96 -0.96 -15.31 6.69
CA GLN A 96 -1.27 -15.34 8.12
C GLN A 96 -0.70 -14.14 8.90
N GLN A 97 -0.29 -13.07 8.20
CA GLN A 97 0.13 -11.81 8.81
C GLN A 97 -1.06 -10.96 9.30
#